data_AF-A0A4Z0C1D1-F1
#
_entry.id   AF-A0A4Z0C1D1-F1
#
_cell.length_a   1.000
_cell.length_b   1.000
_cell.length_c   1.000
_cell.angle_alpha   90.00
_cell.angle_beta   90.00
_cell.angle_gamma   90.00
#
_symmetry.space_group_name_H-M   'P 1'
#
loop_
_entity.id
_entity.type
_entity.pdbx_description
1 polymer ?
#
loop_
_entity_poly.entity_id
_entity_poly.type
_entity_poly.pdbx_seq_one_letter_code
_entity_poly.pdbx_strand_id
1 'polypeptide(L)'
;MVVPLRFAFLPVVADRHHRRTHRRGRLWRRPALRSERRAAGVNLTELALDNGYLLLALGLVVEGETAVLLATLAAHRGWLQLPLVFGMAFAVAWLLDQSLYWLGRWKGVALLARWRRLARAAVRARRLVLRHPHASVIGVRFAYGLRTAGPMLIGASGLPAWQFALLSALAAALWAGILCTLGWVFAQALQQVLQYAQGVQLGLLALLVLAGLSAWWMARRRRRLRGR
;
A
#
# COMPACT_ATOMS: atom_id res chain seq x y z
N MET A 1 -8.99 -46.79 -49.62
CA MET A 1 -7.85 -45.86 -49.56
C MET A 1 -7.08 -46.19 -48.28
N VAL A 2 -6.26 -47.25 -48.32
CA VAL A 2 -4.79 -47.23 -48.55
C VAL A 2 -4.11 -46.46 -47.40
N VAL A 3 -3.76 -47.09 -46.26
CA VAL A 3 -2.77 -48.15 -45.95
C VAL A 3 -1.54 -47.52 -45.23
N PRO A 4 -0.95 -48.25 -44.26
CA PRO A 4 -0.26 -47.76 -43.07
C PRO A 4 1.26 -48.07 -43.10
N LEU A 5 1.98 -47.89 -41.98
CA LEU A 5 3.22 -48.62 -41.61
C LEU A 5 3.49 -48.30 -40.11
N ARG A 6 3.20 -49.16 -39.12
CA ARG A 6 3.93 -50.37 -38.69
C ARG A 6 5.45 -50.29 -38.92
N PHE A 7 6.25 -50.32 -37.85
CA PHE A 7 7.08 -51.47 -37.47
C PHE A 7 7.65 -51.28 -36.06
N ALA A 8 7.41 -52.29 -35.22
CA ALA A 8 8.14 -52.58 -34.01
C ALA A 8 9.50 -53.22 -34.36
N PHE A 9 10.47 -53.19 -33.44
CA PHE A 9 11.36 -54.29 -33.00
C PHE A 9 12.61 -53.71 -32.30
N LEU A 10 12.58 -53.74 -30.95
CA LEU A 10 13.50 -54.44 -30.02
C LEU A 10 15.06 -54.33 -30.18
N PRO A 11 15.83 -54.69 -29.13
CA PRO A 11 16.93 -53.90 -28.60
C PRO A 11 18.31 -54.40 -29.03
N VAL A 12 19.34 -53.57 -28.88
CA VAL A 12 20.74 -54.02 -28.94
C VAL A 12 21.45 -53.65 -27.64
N VAL A 13 21.80 -54.71 -26.92
CA VAL A 13 22.73 -54.76 -25.79
C VAL A 13 24.17 -54.78 -26.33
N ALA A 14 25.03 -53.95 -25.75
CA ALA A 14 26.49 -54.14 -25.66
C ALA A 14 27.00 -53.16 -24.57
N ASP A 15 27.09 -53.56 -23.31
CA ASP A 15 28.20 -54.28 -22.65
C ASP A 15 29.60 -53.65 -22.90
N ARG A 16 30.15 -52.94 -21.90
CA ARG A 16 31.28 -53.43 -21.07
C ARG A 16 31.91 -52.35 -20.20
N HIS A 17 32.03 -52.74 -18.93
CA HIS A 17 33.14 -52.50 -18.01
C HIS A 17 33.66 -51.07 -17.78
N HIS A 18 33.30 -50.51 -16.63
CA HIS A 18 34.30 -49.85 -15.77
C HIS A 18 34.13 -50.21 -14.28
N ARG A 19 34.98 -51.15 -13.88
CA ARG A 19 35.71 -51.30 -12.62
C ARG A 19 35.22 -50.56 -11.34
N ARG A 20 35.12 -51.41 -10.30
CA ARG A 20 35.71 -51.27 -8.94
C ARG A 20 34.97 -50.48 -7.87
N THR A 21 34.39 -51.26 -6.94
CA THR A 21 34.59 -51.25 -5.48
C THR A 21 34.55 -49.91 -4.74
N HIS A 22 33.62 -49.74 -3.79
CA HIS A 22 33.97 -49.45 -2.39
C HIS A 22 32.77 -49.51 -1.42
N ARG A 23 32.96 -50.34 -0.39
CA ARG A 23 32.45 -50.33 1.01
C ARG A 23 31.33 -49.36 1.43
N ARG A 24 30.32 -49.98 2.08
CA ARG A 24 29.62 -49.59 3.32
C ARG A 24 29.85 -48.16 3.84
N GLY A 25 28.77 -47.40 3.94
CA GLY A 25 28.68 -46.20 4.76
C GLY A 25 27.23 -45.94 5.18
N ARG A 26 26.89 -46.38 6.39
CA ARG A 26 25.62 -46.12 7.08
C ARG A 26 25.52 -44.60 7.30
N LEU A 27 24.75 -43.88 6.49
CA LEU A 27 24.60 -42.44 6.60
C LEU A 27 23.29 -42.09 7.30
N TRP A 28 23.45 -41.63 8.53
CA TRP A 28 22.52 -40.88 9.35
C TRP A 28 21.53 -40.04 8.54
N ARG A 29 20.25 -40.42 8.57
CA ARG A 29 19.14 -39.52 8.22
C ARG A 29 19.11 -38.36 9.21
N ARG A 30 19.79 -37.26 8.91
CA ARG A 30 19.50 -35.97 9.53
C ARG A 30 18.18 -35.46 8.94
N PRO A 31 17.13 -35.19 9.73
CA PRO A 31 16.03 -34.36 9.27
C PRO A 31 16.52 -32.92 9.23
N ALA A 32 17.31 -32.57 8.22
CA ALA A 32 17.32 -31.21 7.72
C ALA A 32 15.92 -30.95 7.12
N LEU A 33 15.50 -29.69 7.01
CA LEU A 33 14.21 -29.22 6.44
C LEU A 33 13.07 -28.97 7.44
N ARG A 34 13.38 -28.37 8.59
CA ARG A 34 12.37 -27.53 9.29
C ARG A 34 12.87 -26.16 9.73
N SER A 35 14.18 -25.93 9.78
CA SER A 35 14.77 -24.67 10.23
C SER A 35 14.90 -23.59 9.14
N GLU A 36 14.92 -23.95 7.85
CA GLU A 36 15.10 -22.95 6.78
C GLU A 36 13.83 -22.17 6.39
N ARG A 37 12.63 -22.69 6.69
CA ARG A 37 11.38 -21.94 6.43
C ARG A 37 11.15 -20.74 7.36
N ARG A 38 11.95 -20.59 8.43
CA ARG A 38 11.86 -19.45 9.36
C ARG A 38 12.87 -18.33 9.07
N ALA A 39 13.77 -18.52 8.11
CA ALA A 39 14.78 -17.53 7.72
C ALA A 39 14.45 -16.83 6.39
N ALA A 40 13.25 -17.02 5.85
CA ALA A 40 12.66 -16.01 4.97
C ALA A 40 12.24 -14.85 5.89
N GLY A 41 13.19 -13.96 6.19
CA GLY A 41 12.85 -12.66 6.75
C GLY A 41 11.72 -12.09 5.91
N VAL A 42 10.64 -11.65 6.54
CA VAL A 42 9.48 -11.12 5.83
C VAL A 42 9.98 -10.00 4.91
N ASN A 43 10.10 -10.29 3.62
CA ASN A 43 10.44 -9.30 2.63
C ASN A 43 9.24 -8.36 2.59
N LEU A 44 9.36 -7.23 3.28
CA LEU A 44 8.29 -6.23 3.40
C LEU A 44 7.82 -5.78 2.01
N THR A 45 8.72 -5.82 1.02
CA THR A 45 8.43 -5.56 -0.39
C THR A 45 7.60 -6.66 -1.04
N GLU A 46 7.92 -7.95 -0.85
CA GLU A 46 7.12 -9.07 -1.39
C GLU A 46 5.75 -9.14 -0.72
N LEU A 47 5.68 -8.95 0.61
CA LEU A 47 4.42 -8.92 1.34
C LEU A 47 3.52 -7.76 0.89
N ALA A 48 4.10 -6.59 0.60
CA ALA A 48 3.37 -5.43 0.11
C ALA A 48 2.90 -5.58 -1.34
N LEU A 49 3.63 -6.31 -2.18
CA LEU A 49 3.23 -6.60 -3.56
C LEU A 49 2.12 -7.67 -3.60
N ASP A 50 2.23 -8.72 -2.79
CA ASP A 50 1.22 -9.80 -2.73
C ASP A 50 -0.05 -9.39 -1.96
N ASN A 51 0.05 -8.46 -1.00
CA ASN A 51 -1.07 -8.07 -0.11
C ASN A 51 -1.32 -6.55 -0.07
N GLY A 52 -0.97 -5.80 -1.11
CA GLY A 52 -1.05 -4.33 -1.10
C GLY A 52 -2.44 -3.77 -0.73
N TYR A 53 -3.50 -4.48 -1.10
CA TYR A 53 -4.87 -4.13 -0.72
C TYR A 53 -5.19 -4.42 0.77
N LEU A 54 -4.62 -5.48 1.35
CA LEU A 54 -4.78 -5.79 2.77
C LEU A 54 -4.07 -4.73 3.62
N LEU A 55 -2.86 -4.32 3.21
CA LEU A 55 -2.12 -3.25 3.87
C LEU A 55 -2.86 -1.92 3.77
N LEU A 56 -3.49 -1.63 2.63
CA LEU A 56 -4.38 -0.48 2.49
C LEU A 56 -5.55 -0.57 3.47
N ALA A 57 -6.24 -1.70 3.55
CA ALA A 57 -7.38 -1.87 4.46
C ALA A 57 -6.99 -1.68 5.93
N LEU A 58 -5.87 -2.27 6.36
CA LEU A 58 -5.34 -2.12 7.72
C LEU A 58 -4.86 -0.69 7.98
N GLY A 59 -4.13 -0.10 7.02
CA GLY A 59 -3.68 1.28 7.06
C GLY A 59 -4.86 2.25 7.21
N LEU A 60 -5.95 2.03 6.47
CA LEU A 60 -7.16 2.86 6.56
C LEU A 60 -7.79 2.89 7.95
N VAL A 61 -7.68 1.79 8.71
CA VAL A 61 -8.22 1.70 10.08
C VAL A 61 -7.32 2.45 11.07
N VAL A 62 -6.00 2.38 10.89
CA VAL A 62 -5.02 3.02 11.79
C VAL A 62 -4.87 4.51 11.46
N GLU A 63 -4.53 4.80 10.21
CA GLU A 63 -4.20 6.13 9.71
C GLU A 63 -4.71 6.27 8.27
N GLY A 64 -5.94 6.78 8.13
CA GLY A 64 -6.67 6.82 6.87
C GLY A 64 -6.00 7.65 5.78
N GLU A 65 -5.44 8.80 6.15
CA GLU A 65 -4.90 9.78 5.22
C GLU A 65 -3.63 9.29 4.54
N THR A 66 -2.64 8.88 5.33
CA THR A 66 -1.34 8.40 4.84
C THR A 66 -1.49 7.11 4.05
N ALA A 67 -2.34 6.19 4.51
CA ALA A 67 -2.60 4.93 3.82
C ALA A 67 -3.17 5.14 2.41
N VAL A 68 -4.14 6.05 2.24
CA VAL A 68 -4.69 6.37 0.92
C VAL A 68 -3.63 7.01 0.04
N LEU A 69 -2.88 8.00 0.55
CA LEU A 69 -1.83 8.67 -0.24
C LEU A 69 -0.77 7.68 -0.73
N LEU A 70 -0.31 6.77 0.13
CA LEU A 70 0.66 5.73 -0.22
C LEU A 70 0.10 4.72 -1.21
N ALA A 71 -1.15 4.27 -1.03
CA ALA A 71 -1.79 3.35 -1.96
C ALA A 71 -2.07 3.99 -3.32
N THR A 72 -2.41 5.27 -3.36
CA THR A 72 -2.54 6.03 -4.60
C THR A 72 -1.20 6.19 -5.31
N LEU A 73 -0.10 6.44 -4.58
CA LEU A 73 1.25 6.44 -5.15
C LEU A 73 1.61 5.07 -5.73
N ALA A 74 1.29 3.98 -5.03
CA ALA A 74 1.47 2.62 -5.52
C ALA A 74 0.60 2.33 -6.76
N ALA A 75 -0.63 2.86 -6.80
CA ALA A 75 -1.50 2.77 -7.97
C ALA A 75 -0.93 3.55 -9.17
N HIS A 76 -0.32 4.72 -8.93
CA HIS A 76 0.35 5.50 -9.97
C HIS A 76 1.55 4.76 -10.57
N ARG A 77 2.25 3.94 -9.77
CA ARG A 77 3.34 3.05 -10.19
C ARG A 77 2.84 1.77 -10.91
N GLY A 78 1.53 1.56 -10.99
CA GLY A 78 0.91 0.39 -11.60
C GLY A 78 0.80 -0.85 -10.69
N TRP A 79 1.11 -0.74 -9.40
CA TRP A 79 1.05 -1.88 -8.46
C TRP A 79 -0.36 -2.14 -7.92
N LEU A 80 -1.19 -1.10 -7.89
CA LEU A 80 -2.59 -1.17 -7.48
C LEU A 80 -3.48 -0.53 -8.54
N GLN A 81 -4.76 -0.88 -8.55
CA GLN A 81 -5.73 -0.24 -9.43
C GLN A 81 -6.37 0.92 -8.67
N LEU A 82 -6.31 2.12 -9.25
CA LEU A 82 -6.87 3.34 -8.64
C LEU A 82 -8.37 3.21 -8.29
N PRO A 83 -9.23 2.58 -9.11
CA PRO A 83 -10.63 2.36 -8.75
C PRO A 83 -10.81 1.49 -7.49
N LEU A 84 -9.97 0.47 -7.32
CA LEU A 84 -10.00 -0.40 -6.14
C LEU A 84 -9.50 0.32 -4.89
N VAL A 85 -8.46 1.16 -5.02
CA VAL A 85 -7.99 2.02 -3.92
C VAL A 85 -9.09 2.96 -3.46
N PHE A 86 -9.75 3.65 -4.40
CA PHE A 86 -10.89 4.51 -4.11
C PHE A 86 -12.02 3.73 -3.43
N GLY A 87 -12.40 2.57 -3.99
CA GLY A 87 -13.47 1.73 -3.46
C GLY A 87 -13.21 1.26 -2.03
N MET A 88 -11.98 0.84 -1.72
CA MET A 88 -11.60 0.43 -0.36
C MET A 88 -11.58 1.62 0.61
N ALA A 89 -11.00 2.75 0.19
CA ALA A 89 -10.97 3.97 1.00
C ALA A 89 -12.39 4.43 1.36
N PHE A 90 -13.29 4.43 0.38
CA PHE A 90 -14.71 4.72 0.58
C PHE A 90 -15.36 3.72 1.54
N ALA A 91 -15.24 2.42 1.26
CA ALA A 91 -15.94 1.37 2.00
C ALA A 91 -15.50 1.32 3.47
N VAL A 92 -14.19 1.31 3.73
CA VAL A 92 -13.67 1.26 5.10
C VAL A 92 -14.07 2.51 5.87
N ALA A 93 -13.93 3.70 5.27
CA ALA A 93 -14.27 4.93 5.96
C ALA A 93 -15.77 5.04 6.24
N TRP A 94 -16.62 4.63 5.30
CA TRP A 94 -18.07 4.60 5.51
C TRP A 94 -18.49 3.60 6.59
N LEU A 95 -17.88 2.40 6.62
CA LEU A 95 -18.14 1.38 7.65
C LEU A 95 -17.71 1.85 9.05
N LEU A 96 -16.57 2.55 9.16
CA LEU A 96 -16.11 3.15 10.41
C LEU A 96 -17.11 4.20 10.91
N ASP A 97 -17.61 5.05 10.02
CA ASP A 97 -18.62 6.05 10.38
C ASP A 97 -19.93 5.41 10.85
N GLN A 98 -20.40 4.34 10.19
CA GLN A 98 -21.57 3.61 10.66
C GLN A 98 -21.33 3.02 12.05
N SER A 99 -20.17 2.40 12.26
CA SER A 99 -19.82 1.79 13.55
C SER A 99 -19.84 2.82 14.68
N LEU A 100 -19.27 4.01 14.43
CA LEU A 100 -19.26 5.12 15.38
C LEU A 100 -20.66 5.70 15.62
N TYR A 101 -21.47 5.84 14.57
CA TYR A 101 -22.86 6.27 14.67
C TYR A 101 -23.69 5.31 15.52
N TRP A 102 -23.60 4.00 15.30
CA TRP A 102 -24.32 3.00 16.08
C TRP A 102 -23.84 2.95 17.53
N LEU A 103 -22.53 3.07 17.75
CA LEU A 103 -21.97 3.18 19.09
C LEU A 103 -22.52 4.43 19.81
N GLY A 104 -22.60 5.56 19.10
CA GLY A 104 -23.23 6.79 19.57
C GLY A 104 -24.74 6.64 19.82
N ARG A 105 -25.46 5.89 18.99
CA ARG A 105 -26.90 5.69 19.15
C ARG A 105 -27.24 4.79 20.35
N TRP A 106 -26.48 3.72 20.57
CA TRP A 106 -26.71 2.79 21.67
C TRP A 106 -26.16 3.29 23.00
N LYS A 107 -24.93 3.81 23.03
CA LYS A 107 -24.28 4.28 24.27
C LYS A 107 -24.40 5.79 24.49
N GLY A 108 -24.95 6.53 23.54
CA GLY A 108 -25.05 8.00 23.60
C GLY A 108 -25.82 8.49 24.80
N VAL A 109 -26.95 7.87 25.15
CA VAL A 109 -27.74 8.31 26.31
C VAL A 109 -26.93 8.23 27.61
N ALA A 110 -26.17 7.14 27.82
CA ALA A 110 -25.27 7.00 28.96
C ALA A 110 -24.07 7.97 28.90
N LEU A 111 -23.53 8.22 27.70
CA LEU A 111 -22.40 9.14 27.50
C LEU A 111 -22.79 10.61 27.71
N LEU A 112 -23.96 11.02 27.21
CA LEU A 112 -24.53 12.36 27.36
C LEU A 112 -24.95 12.62 28.80
N ALA A 113 -25.48 11.61 29.50
CA ALA A 113 -25.81 11.70 30.92
C ALA A 113 -24.54 11.93 31.77
N ARG A 114 -23.42 11.28 31.41
CA ARG A 114 -22.15 11.42 32.13
C ARG A 114 -21.40 12.72 31.77
N TRP A 115 -21.58 13.27 30.56
CA TRP A 115 -20.82 14.42 30.06
C TRP A 115 -21.72 15.56 29.54
N ARG A 116 -22.11 16.48 30.43
CA ARG A 116 -22.96 17.68 30.12
C ARG A 116 -22.41 18.59 29.02
N ARG A 117 -21.09 18.60 28.78
CA ARG A 117 -20.48 19.34 27.65
C ARG A 117 -20.80 18.66 26.31
N LEU A 118 -20.77 17.32 26.27
CA LEU A 118 -21.12 16.53 25.10
C LEU A 118 -22.61 16.64 24.78
N ALA A 119 -23.49 16.65 25.79
CA ALA A 119 -24.92 16.87 25.59
C ALA A 119 -25.23 18.23 24.93
N ARG A 120 -24.56 19.30 25.38
CA ARG A 120 -24.70 20.63 24.76
C ARG A 120 -24.13 20.67 23.33
N ALA A 121 -23.03 19.96 23.08
CA ALA A 121 -22.47 19.82 21.74
C ALA A 121 -23.39 19.02 20.81
N ALA A 122 -24.01 17.95 21.30
CA ALA A 122 -24.99 17.14 20.56
C ALA A 122 -26.25 17.94 20.21
N VAL A 123 -26.76 18.79 21.13
CA VAL A 123 -27.89 19.69 20.84
C VAL A 123 -27.53 20.77 19.81
N ARG A 124 -26.29 21.30 19.85
CA ARG A 124 -25.79 22.24 18.84
C ARG A 124 -25.59 21.55 17.49
N ALA A 125 -24.98 20.36 17.49
CA ALA A 125 -24.80 19.53 16.30
C ALA A 125 -26.15 19.18 15.70
N ARG A 126 -27.15 18.79 16.50
CA ARG A 126 -28.52 18.57 16.04
C ARG A 126 -29.12 19.81 15.39
N ARG A 127 -28.94 21.01 15.97
CA ARG A 127 -29.42 22.26 15.37
C ARG A 127 -28.69 22.63 14.07
N LEU A 128 -27.38 22.38 13.99
CA LEU A 128 -26.60 22.61 12.77
C LEU A 128 -26.98 21.61 11.67
N VAL A 129 -27.06 20.32 12.01
CA VAL A 129 -27.43 19.24 11.09
C VAL A 129 -28.88 19.39 10.63
N LEU A 130 -29.81 19.83 11.48
CA LEU A 130 -31.19 20.09 11.05
C LEU A 130 -31.32 21.35 10.20
N ARG A 131 -30.48 22.38 10.42
CA ARG A 131 -30.48 23.60 9.60
C ARG A 131 -29.75 23.41 8.26
N HIS A 132 -28.68 22.63 8.22
CA HIS A 132 -27.84 22.40 7.04
C HIS A 132 -27.33 20.95 7.02
N PRO A 133 -28.19 19.96 6.74
CA PRO A 133 -27.84 18.54 6.81
C PRO A 133 -26.69 18.17 5.86
N HIS A 134 -26.67 18.76 4.67
CA HIS A 134 -25.66 18.51 3.65
C HIS A 134 -24.28 19.10 4.05
N ALA A 135 -24.24 20.38 4.44
CA ALA A 135 -22.97 21.04 4.78
C ALA A 135 -22.38 20.56 6.12
N SER A 136 -23.22 20.18 7.07
CA SER A 136 -22.77 19.77 8.41
C SER A 136 -22.03 18.43 8.38
N VAL A 137 -22.50 17.45 7.60
CA VAL A 137 -21.85 16.13 7.52
C VAL A 137 -20.52 16.21 6.74
N ILE A 138 -20.48 17.02 5.68
CA ILE A 138 -19.25 17.27 4.92
C ILE A 138 -18.24 18.02 5.79
N GLY A 139 -18.65 19.10 6.48
CA GLY A 139 -17.78 19.91 7.31
C GLY A 139 -17.19 19.17 8.52
N VAL A 140 -17.97 18.27 9.14
CA VAL A 140 -17.50 17.42 10.26
C VAL A 140 -16.36 16.48 9.82
N ARG A 141 -16.34 16.07 8.55
CA ARG A 141 -15.34 15.15 8.01
C ARG A 141 -13.96 15.80 7.81
N PHE A 142 -13.91 17.10 7.54
CA PHE A 142 -12.66 17.86 7.38
C PHE A 142 -12.13 18.47 8.69
N ALA A 143 -12.94 18.48 9.75
CA ALA A 143 -12.49 18.87 11.07
C ALA A 143 -11.79 17.67 11.75
N TYR A 144 -10.46 17.69 11.76
CA TYR A 144 -9.57 16.59 12.19
C TYR A 144 -9.97 15.92 13.53
N GLY A 145 -10.49 16.68 14.51
CA GLY A 145 -10.97 16.15 15.80
C GLY A 145 -12.46 15.74 15.84
N LEU A 146 -13.28 16.20 14.89
CA LEU A 146 -14.69 15.82 14.75
C LEU A 146 -14.90 14.62 13.82
N ARG A 147 -13.89 14.19 13.04
CA ARG A 147 -13.99 12.99 12.18
C ARG A 147 -14.44 11.75 12.96
N THR A 148 -13.93 11.56 14.19
CA THR A 148 -14.25 10.41 15.03
C THR A 148 -15.40 10.69 16.01
N ALA A 149 -15.43 11.89 16.58
CA ALA A 149 -16.45 12.27 17.57
C ALA A 149 -17.80 12.65 16.92
N GLY A 150 -17.78 13.16 15.69
CA GLY A 150 -18.92 13.68 14.96
C GLY A 150 -19.99 12.61 14.67
N PRO A 151 -19.65 11.49 14.00
CA PRO A 151 -20.59 10.38 13.79
C PRO A 151 -21.22 9.89 15.09
N MET A 152 -20.41 9.78 16.15
CA MET A 152 -20.87 9.35 17.47
C MET A 152 -21.84 10.36 18.12
N LEU A 153 -21.56 11.66 18.04
CA LEU A 153 -22.47 12.71 18.53
C LEU A 153 -23.77 12.76 17.72
N ILE A 154 -23.69 12.57 16.40
CA ILE A 154 -24.86 12.54 15.51
C ILE A 154 -25.73 11.33 15.84
N GLY A 155 -25.12 10.15 16.03
CA GLY A 155 -25.84 8.95 16.49
C GLY A 155 -26.54 9.15 17.82
N ALA A 156 -25.88 9.79 18.78
CA ALA A 156 -26.44 10.11 20.08
C ALA A 156 -27.56 11.17 20.05
N SER A 157 -27.61 12.00 19.00
CA SER A 157 -28.63 13.02 18.81
C SER A 157 -29.98 12.48 18.30
N GLY A 158 -30.02 11.20 17.90
CA GLY A 158 -31.22 10.52 17.44
C GLY A 158 -31.54 10.69 15.95
N LEU A 159 -30.63 11.25 15.14
CA LEU A 159 -30.79 11.34 13.68
C LEU A 159 -31.15 9.96 13.08
N PRO A 160 -32.08 9.83 12.11
CA PRO A 160 -32.37 8.55 11.46
C PRO A 160 -31.14 7.91 10.80
N ALA A 161 -30.97 6.60 10.95
CA ALA A 161 -29.80 5.88 10.47
C ALA A 161 -29.63 5.97 8.94
N TRP A 162 -30.74 5.93 8.19
CA TRP A 162 -30.70 6.03 6.72
C TRP A 162 -30.21 7.40 6.24
N GLN A 163 -30.63 8.50 6.91
CA GLN A 163 -30.17 9.85 6.56
C GLN A 163 -28.67 9.99 6.83
N PHE A 164 -28.21 9.49 7.97
CA PHE A 164 -26.78 9.46 8.28
C PHE A 164 -26.01 8.62 7.27
N ALA A 165 -26.51 7.44 6.91
CA ALA A 165 -25.86 6.52 5.97
C ALA A 165 -25.63 7.15 4.59
N LEU A 166 -26.64 7.84 4.04
CA LEU A 166 -26.54 8.56 2.77
C LEU A 166 -25.56 9.73 2.85
N LEU A 167 -25.67 10.57 3.88
CA LEU A 167 -24.80 11.75 4.01
C LEU A 167 -23.34 11.35 4.28
N SER A 168 -23.11 10.32 5.10
CA SER A 168 -21.77 9.79 5.37
C SER A 168 -21.17 9.10 4.14
N ALA A 169 -21.98 8.42 3.32
CA ALA A 169 -21.51 7.87 2.05
C ALA A 169 -21.02 8.98 1.12
N LEU A 170 -21.82 10.05 0.93
CA LEU A 170 -21.40 11.18 0.10
C LEU A 170 -20.11 11.83 0.63
N ALA A 171 -20.02 12.03 1.94
CA ALA A 171 -18.83 12.60 2.56
C ALA A 171 -17.61 11.66 2.40
N ALA A 172 -17.79 10.34 2.54
CA ALA A 172 -16.74 9.35 2.33
C ALA A 172 -16.26 9.30 0.89
N ALA A 173 -17.17 9.38 -0.08
CA ALA A 173 -16.83 9.41 -1.50
C ALA A 173 -16.05 10.67 -1.85
N LEU A 174 -16.49 11.83 -1.35
CA LEU A 174 -15.78 13.10 -1.56
C LEU A 174 -14.37 13.06 -0.95
N TRP A 175 -14.24 12.58 0.28
CA TRP A 175 -12.94 12.45 0.96
C TRP A 175 -12.00 11.48 0.24
N ALA A 176 -12.49 10.29 -0.13
CA ALA A 176 -11.70 9.32 -0.89
C ALA A 176 -11.27 9.90 -2.23
N GLY A 177 -12.17 10.64 -2.90
CA GLY A 177 -11.88 11.33 -4.15
C GLY A 177 -10.78 12.37 -4.00
N ILE A 178 -10.88 13.25 -3.00
CA ILE A 178 -9.88 14.29 -2.72
C ILE A 178 -8.51 13.68 -2.42
N LEU A 179 -8.44 12.65 -1.57
CA LEU A 179 -7.16 12.03 -1.25
C LEU A 179 -6.57 11.24 -2.41
N CYS A 180 -7.40 10.55 -3.19
CA CYS A 180 -6.93 9.86 -4.39
C CYS A 180 -6.45 10.86 -5.46
N THR A 181 -7.12 12.00 -5.66
CA THR A 181 -6.65 13.00 -6.62
C THR A 181 -5.38 13.70 -6.13
N LEU A 182 -5.34 14.08 -4.85
CA LEU A 182 -4.17 14.71 -4.24
C LEU A 182 -2.96 13.78 -4.27
N GLY A 183 -3.16 12.51 -3.89
CA GLY A 183 -2.12 11.48 -3.94
C GLY A 183 -1.61 11.23 -5.37
N TRP A 184 -2.50 11.28 -6.37
CA TRP A 184 -2.12 11.10 -7.76
C TRP A 184 -1.29 12.28 -8.29
N VAL A 185 -1.74 13.52 -8.05
CA VAL A 185 -1.00 14.73 -8.43
C VAL A 185 0.34 14.79 -7.71
N PHE A 186 0.37 14.46 -6.42
CA PHE A 186 1.61 14.38 -5.64
C PHE A 186 2.56 13.31 -6.19
N ALA A 187 2.04 12.14 -6.56
CA ALA A 187 2.84 11.07 -7.16
C ALA A 187 3.46 11.50 -8.50
N GLN A 188 2.70 12.23 -9.33
CA GLN A 188 3.20 12.81 -10.58
C GLN A 188 4.29 13.84 -10.34
N ALA A 189 4.09 14.78 -9.41
CA ALA A 189 5.08 15.80 -9.05
C ALA A 189 6.35 15.16 -8.48
N LEU A 190 6.21 14.15 -7.62
CA LEU A 190 7.32 13.40 -7.07
C LEU A 190 8.10 12.68 -8.16
N GLN A 191 7.42 12.07 -9.14
CA GLN A 191 8.09 11.43 -10.28
C GLN A 191 8.88 12.44 -11.12
N GLN A 192 8.34 13.64 -11.37
CA GLN A 192 9.07 14.70 -12.07
C GLN A 192 10.32 15.13 -11.29
N VAL A 193 10.18 15.39 -9.98
CA VAL A 193 11.32 15.78 -9.13
C VAL A 193 12.38 14.67 -9.10
N LEU A 194 11.99 13.40 -9.01
CA LEU A 194 12.92 12.27 -9.06
C LEU A 194 13.63 12.18 -10.42
N GLN A 195 12.95 12.43 -11.52
CA GLN A 195 13.56 12.46 -12.86
C GLN A 195 14.57 13.60 -12.99
N TYR A 196 14.26 14.81 -12.48
CA TYR A 196 15.21 15.92 -12.42
C TYR A 196 16.41 15.60 -11.52
N ALA A 197 16.18 15.01 -10.34
CA ALA A 197 17.24 14.62 -9.42
C ALA A 197 18.15 13.54 -10.02
N GLN A 198 17.59 12.54 -10.71
CA GLN A 198 18.36 11.54 -11.45
C GLN A 198 19.15 12.16 -12.61
N GLY A 199 18.58 13.13 -13.33
CA GLY A 199 19.29 13.88 -14.37
C GLY A 199 20.48 14.67 -13.83
N VAL A 200 20.32 15.33 -12.67
CA VAL A 200 21.41 16.06 -11.99
C VAL A 200 22.46 15.09 -11.43
N GLN A 201 22.05 13.94 -10.88
CA GLN A 201 22.96 12.93 -10.34
C GLN A 201 23.77 12.23 -11.45
N LEU A 202 23.15 11.95 -12.60
CA LEU A 202 23.83 11.48 -13.82
C LEU A 202 24.76 12.55 -14.39
N GLY A 203 24.35 13.83 -14.37
CA GLY A 203 25.20 14.95 -14.79
C GLY A 203 26.44 15.12 -13.90
N LEU A 204 26.28 15.02 -12.58
CA LEU A 204 27.37 15.04 -11.60
C LEU A 204 28.30 13.83 -11.76
N LEU A 205 27.77 12.62 -11.96
CA LEU A 205 28.56 11.42 -12.25
C LEU A 205 29.33 11.56 -13.56
N ALA A 206 28.70 12.06 -14.63
CA ALA A 206 29.35 12.30 -15.92
C ALA A 206 30.47 13.35 -15.80
N LEU A 207 30.24 14.44 -15.05
CA LEU A 207 31.24 15.47 -14.78
C LEU A 207 32.43 14.90 -13.99
N LEU A 208 32.18 14.07 -12.97
CA LEU A 208 33.22 13.39 -12.18
C LEU A 208 34.06 12.45 -13.04
N VAL A 209 33.41 11.68 -13.92
CA VAL A 209 34.09 10.79 -14.88
C VAL A 209 34.94 11.60 -15.87
N LEU A 210 34.43 12.70 -16.42
CA LEU A 210 35.18 13.58 -17.33
C LEU A 210 36.36 14.27 -16.63
N ALA A 211 36.18 14.71 -15.38
CA ALA A 211 37.25 15.28 -14.56
C ALA A 211 38.33 14.23 -14.25
N GLY A 212 37.94 12.99 -13.92
CA GLY A 212 38.86 11.87 -13.71
C GLY A 212 39.65 11.51 -14.97
N LEU A 213 38.98 11.44 -16.13
CA LEU A 213 39.60 11.14 -17.42
C LEU A 213 40.59 12.23 -17.87
N SER A 214 40.22 13.50 -17.68
CA SER A 214 41.09 14.64 -18.02
C SER A 214 42.32 14.71 -17.09
N ALA A 215 42.13 14.51 -15.78
CA ALA A 215 43.24 14.42 -14.83
C ALA A 215 44.18 13.24 -15.13
N TRP A 216 43.62 12.06 -15.45
CA TRP A 216 44.41 10.89 -15.87
C TRP A 216 45.20 11.15 -17.15
N TRP A 217 44.59 11.78 -18.14
CA TRP A 217 45.23 12.13 -19.41
C TRP A 217 46.35 13.16 -19.21
N MET A 218 46.13 14.17 -18.38
CA MET A 218 47.15 15.16 -18.00
C MET A 218 48.30 14.52 -17.21
N ALA A 219 48.00 13.62 -16.26
CA ALA A 219 49.02 12.89 -15.52
C ALA A 219 49.85 11.97 -16.44
N ARG A 220 49.21 11.33 -17.42
CA ARG A 220 49.89 10.49 -18.43
C ARG A 220 50.76 11.32 -19.36
N ARG A 221 50.35 12.53 -19.75
CA ARG A 221 51.18 13.47 -20.53
C ARG A 221 52.38 13.97 -19.73
N ARG A 222 52.20 14.33 -18.44
CA ARG A 222 53.29 14.79 -17.56
C ARG A 222 54.35 13.71 -17.33
N ARG A 223 53.97 12.43 -17.24
CA ARG A 223 54.91 11.31 -17.12
C ARG A 223 55.74 11.07 -18.38
N ARG A 224 55.22 11.40 -19.58
CA ARG A 224 55.97 11.30 -20.84
C ARG A 224 57.01 12.41 -21.04
N LEU A 225 56.81 13.57 -20.40
CA LEU A 225 57.72 14.72 -20.51
C LEU A 225 58.86 14.72 -19.48
N ARG A 226 58.74 13.94 -18.39
CA ARG A 226 59.79 13.78 -17.36
C ARG A 226 60.72 12.57 -17.58
N GLY A 227 60.55 11.85 -18.69
CA GLY A 227 61.34 10.67 -19.07
C GLY A 227 62.20 10.89 -20.33
N ARG A 228 62.43 12.15 -20.72
CA ARG A 228 63.47 12.59 -21.66
C ARG A 228 64.42 13.48 -20.88
#